data_AF-A0A7Y3AJS9-F1
#
_entry.id   AF-A0A7Y3AJS9-F1
#
_cell.length_a   1.000
_cell.length_b   1.000
_cell.length_c   1.000
_cell.angle_alpha   90.00
_cell.angle_beta   90.00
_cell.angle_gamma   90.00
#
_symmetry.space_group_name_H-M   'P 1'
#
loop_
_entity.id
_entity.type
_entity.pdbx_description
1 polymer ?
#
loop_
_entity_poly.entity_id
_entity_poly.type
_entity_poly.pdbx_seq_one_letter_code
_entity_poly.pdbx_strand_id
1 'polypeptide(L)'
;MAVSLGYKNVYRYPEGYPEWLQKNFPVSTVDLKIQKSAAASPRQLPVPAGLNLLIVLAGILLGGIALNLTPCIYPLIPITVSYFGGRSGDSRGMTTVHGMCYIFGLALTNSTLGVVAALTGGFLGSLLQNAIILVGIAAILMLFAASLFGFWELRLPAAFNTMASRSYSGYGGSLFMGLTLGIVAAPCIGPFVIGLFGWIAAIGKIWFGFTVFFILSIGMGLPLFILAVFSGSISQLPRSGEWLIWVKKLMGWILVGMAAYFIRPMLSELLSILLYSAIAVSAGIHLGWLEKSRVGSPAFGKFRQLVGICFLGFGFVIMGTYITRGPGVMWVSYNKTTLEQAKVEGKPLIIDFYAAWCAPCRELDVTTFHDSEVVALSDQFTMIKIDLTSEASQTHQALIDTYDIKGVPTIIFIDAQGVERRELRLVDYMSAENFIQRMRTLM
;
A
#
# COMPACT_ATOMS: atom_id res chain seq x y z
N MET A 1 -37.80 -10.09 10.49
CA MET A 1 -37.00 -10.74 11.56
C MET A 1 -37.21 -12.25 11.65
N ALA A 2 -38.41 -12.82 11.40
CA ALA A 2 -38.58 -14.29 11.42
C ALA A 2 -37.82 -15.02 10.29
N VAL A 3 -37.66 -14.41 9.11
CA VAL A 3 -36.90 -14.98 7.99
C VAL A 3 -35.39 -15.01 8.26
N SER A 4 -34.84 -14.05 9.00
CA SER A 4 -33.41 -14.02 9.37
C SER A 4 -33.03 -15.07 10.42
N LEU A 5 -33.99 -15.78 10.98
CA LEU A 5 -33.80 -16.89 11.93
C LEU A 5 -34.04 -18.27 11.29
N GLY A 6 -34.19 -18.36 9.97
CA GLY A 6 -34.27 -19.64 9.25
C GLY A 6 -35.67 -20.27 9.14
N TYR A 7 -36.73 -19.57 9.54
CA TYR A 7 -38.10 -20.05 9.34
C TYR A 7 -38.53 -19.88 7.88
N LYS A 8 -38.82 -21.00 7.19
CA LYS A 8 -39.16 -21.02 5.75
C LYS A 8 -40.58 -20.57 5.42
N ASN A 9 -41.52 -20.64 6.37
CA ASN A 9 -42.92 -20.28 6.15
C ASN A 9 -43.35 -19.22 7.16
N VAL A 10 -43.20 -17.94 6.78
CA VAL A 10 -43.66 -16.81 7.60
C VAL A 10 -44.97 -16.29 7.00
N TYR A 11 -46.09 -16.77 7.53
CA TYR A 11 -47.42 -16.28 7.14
C TYR A 11 -47.73 -15.00 7.92
N ARG A 12 -47.86 -13.88 7.20
CA ARG A 12 -48.32 -12.61 7.75
C ARG A 12 -49.84 -12.59 7.66
N TYR A 13 -50.53 -13.05 8.70
CA TYR A 13 -51.98 -12.94 8.75
C TYR A 13 -52.38 -11.47 9.05
N PRO A 14 -53.38 -10.92 8.34
CA PRO A 14 -53.80 -9.53 8.50
C PRO A 14 -54.60 -9.28 9.79
N GLU A 15 -55.10 -10.33 10.44
CA GLU A 15 -55.97 -10.19 11.61
C GLU A 15 -55.15 -10.15 12.91
N GLY A 16 -55.38 -9.08 13.67
CA GLY A 16 -54.56 -8.69 14.81
C GLY A 16 -54.69 -9.60 16.04
N TYR A 17 -53.94 -9.19 17.05
CA TYR A 17 -53.56 -9.88 18.28
C TYR A 17 -54.63 -10.62 19.12
N PRO A 18 -55.95 -10.27 19.16
CA PRO A 18 -56.85 -10.96 20.10
C PRO A 18 -57.22 -12.41 19.72
N GLU A 19 -57.32 -12.76 18.44
CA GLU A 19 -57.71 -14.13 18.03
C GLU A 19 -56.56 -15.14 18.17
N TRP A 20 -55.32 -14.66 18.07
CA TRP A 20 -54.10 -15.48 18.13
C TRP A 20 -53.85 -16.06 19.53
N LEU A 21 -54.21 -15.29 20.57
CA LEU A 21 -54.16 -15.73 21.96
C LEU A 21 -55.22 -16.80 22.27
N GLN A 22 -56.41 -16.71 21.65
CA GLN A 22 -57.48 -17.69 21.87
C GLN A 22 -57.11 -19.09 21.36
N LYS A 23 -56.21 -19.18 20.37
CA LYS A 23 -55.75 -20.46 19.80
C LYS A 23 -54.48 -21.03 20.47
N ASN A 24 -54.04 -20.44 21.58
CA ASN A 24 -52.94 -20.98 22.40
C ASN A 24 -51.59 -21.17 21.67
N PHE A 25 -51.31 -20.31 20.67
CA PHE A 25 -50.02 -20.34 19.98
C PHE A 25 -48.92 -19.66 20.82
N PRO A 26 -47.66 -20.13 20.75
CA PRO A 26 -46.57 -19.62 21.57
C PRO A 26 -46.23 -18.17 21.21
N VAL A 27 -46.42 -17.25 22.15
CA VAL A 27 -46.07 -15.83 22.03
C VAL A 27 -44.82 -15.58 22.84
N SER A 28 -43.64 -15.71 22.21
CA SER A 28 -42.40 -15.31 22.86
C SER A 28 -42.27 -13.78 22.84
N THR A 29 -42.53 -13.13 23.96
CA THR A 29 -42.23 -11.71 24.15
C THR A 29 -40.74 -11.55 24.43
N VAL A 30 -39.99 -11.05 23.45
CA VAL A 30 -38.60 -10.60 23.68
C VAL A 30 -38.66 -9.10 23.97
N ASP A 31 -38.27 -8.72 25.20
CA ASP A 31 -38.13 -7.32 25.60
C ASP A 31 -37.08 -6.62 24.72
N LEU A 32 -37.55 -5.82 23.76
CA LEU A 32 -36.69 -4.96 22.95
C LEU A 32 -36.26 -3.76 23.80
N LYS A 33 -35.18 -3.92 24.58
CA LYS A 33 -34.35 -2.77 24.94
C LYS A 33 -33.79 -2.22 23.62
N ILE A 34 -34.33 -1.09 23.18
CA ILE A 34 -33.81 -0.31 22.07
C ILE A 34 -32.40 0.16 22.48
N GLN A 35 -31.39 -0.64 22.17
CA GLN A 35 -30.02 -0.14 22.07
C GLN A 35 -30.01 0.78 20.86
N LYS A 36 -29.88 2.07 21.17
CA LYS A 36 -29.57 3.15 20.23
C LYS A 36 -28.42 2.65 19.34
N SER A 37 -28.73 2.38 18.07
CA SER A 37 -27.80 1.91 17.06
C SER A 37 -26.66 2.92 16.93
N ALA A 38 -25.56 2.66 17.62
CA ALA A 38 -24.27 3.19 17.23
C ALA A 38 -23.90 2.48 15.92
N ALA A 39 -23.52 3.29 14.94
CA ALA A 39 -23.06 2.94 13.60
C ALA A 39 -22.64 1.47 13.43
N ALA A 40 -23.21 0.82 12.41
CA ALA A 40 -22.85 -0.51 11.96
C ALA A 40 -21.32 -0.65 11.89
N SER A 41 -20.76 -1.32 12.90
CA SER A 41 -19.35 -1.68 12.95
C SER A 41 -19.11 -2.78 11.89
N PRO A 42 -18.01 -2.73 11.11
CA PRO A 42 -17.71 -3.77 10.13
C PRO A 42 -17.63 -5.13 10.83
N ARG A 43 -18.03 -6.21 10.14
CA ARG A 43 -17.97 -7.60 10.65
C ARG A 43 -16.64 -7.83 11.39
N GLN A 44 -16.69 -7.92 12.71
CA GLN A 44 -15.53 -8.26 13.53
C GLN A 44 -15.11 -9.69 13.18
N LEU A 45 -13.99 -9.85 12.48
CA LEU A 45 -13.40 -11.18 12.32
C LEU A 45 -13.02 -11.72 13.71
N PRO A 46 -13.28 -13.01 14.00
CA PRO A 46 -12.85 -13.60 15.25
C PRO A 46 -11.31 -13.52 15.35
N VAL A 47 -10.82 -13.05 16.49
CA VAL A 47 -9.38 -13.00 16.77
C VAL A 47 -8.84 -14.43 16.66
N PRO A 48 -7.80 -14.70 15.84
CA PRO A 48 -7.20 -16.01 15.81
C PRO A 48 -6.67 -16.36 17.21
N ALA A 49 -7.10 -17.49 17.76
CA ALA A 49 -6.73 -17.97 19.09
C ALA A 49 -5.85 -19.24 19.00
N GLY A 50 -4.98 -19.43 19.99
CA GLY A 50 -4.11 -20.62 20.08
C GLY A 50 -3.05 -20.68 18.97
N LEU A 51 -2.99 -21.80 18.26
CA LEU A 51 -1.98 -22.06 17.23
C LEU A 51 -2.05 -21.08 16.06
N ASN A 52 -3.25 -20.64 15.67
CA ASN A 52 -3.44 -19.68 14.58
C ASN A 52 -2.85 -18.30 14.91
N LEU A 53 -2.89 -17.90 16.19
CA LEU A 53 -2.22 -16.68 16.64
C LEU A 53 -0.71 -16.79 16.46
N LEU A 54 -0.14 -17.93 16.86
CA LEU A 54 1.30 -18.14 16.81
C LEU A 54 1.82 -18.19 15.36
N ILE A 55 1.05 -18.79 14.44
CA ILE A 55 1.34 -18.78 13.00
C ILE A 55 1.29 -17.36 12.44
N VAL A 56 0.27 -16.57 12.80
CA VAL A 56 0.17 -15.17 12.37
C VAL A 56 1.36 -14.36 12.88
N LEU A 57 1.70 -14.49 14.17
CA LEU A 57 2.83 -13.78 14.76
C LEU A 57 4.17 -14.18 14.13
N ALA A 58 4.36 -15.48 13.85
CA ALA A 58 5.53 -15.97 13.12
C ALA A 58 5.57 -15.43 11.68
N GLY A 59 4.42 -15.36 10.99
CA GLY A 59 4.30 -14.76 9.67
C GLY A 59 4.67 -13.28 9.66
N ILE A 60 4.25 -12.52 10.67
CA ILE A 60 4.62 -11.10 10.84
C ILE A 60 6.11 -10.95 11.14
N LEU A 61 6.66 -11.81 12.00
CA LEU A 61 8.10 -11.82 12.29
C LEU A 61 8.92 -12.10 11.03
N LEU A 62 8.52 -13.10 10.24
CA LEU A 62 9.11 -13.40 8.94
C LEU A 62 8.95 -12.25 7.95
N GLY A 63 7.80 -11.57 7.95
CA GLY A 63 7.59 -10.33 7.20
C GLY A 63 8.59 -9.23 7.59
N GLY A 64 8.84 -9.04 8.88
CA GLY A 64 9.86 -8.11 9.39
C GLY A 64 11.28 -8.45 8.93
N ILE A 65 11.62 -9.74 8.93
CA ILE A 65 12.91 -10.22 8.40
C ILE A 65 12.99 -9.98 6.88
N ALA A 66 11.93 -10.29 6.14
CA ALA A 66 11.85 -10.08 4.70
C ALA A 66 11.97 -8.60 4.33
N LEU A 67 11.45 -7.68 5.16
CA LEU A 67 11.57 -6.24 4.95
C LEU A 67 13.04 -5.76 4.95
N ASN A 68 13.99 -6.47 5.58
CA ASN A 68 15.41 -6.11 5.48
C ASN A 68 15.97 -6.24 4.06
N LEU A 69 15.34 -7.04 3.18
CA LEU A 69 15.70 -7.14 1.77
C LEU A 69 15.21 -5.94 0.95
N THR A 70 14.46 -5.01 1.57
CA THR A 70 14.00 -3.82 0.87
C THR A 70 15.17 -2.88 0.54
N PRO A 71 15.11 -2.20 -0.62
CA PRO A 71 16.15 -1.28 -1.07
C PRO A 71 16.35 -0.08 -0.12
N CYS A 72 15.43 0.16 0.82
CA CYS A 72 15.46 1.26 1.77
C CYS A 72 16.32 0.97 3.02
N ILE A 73 16.43 -0.30 3.44
CA ILE A 73 17.20 -0.69 4.63
C ILE A 73 18.63 -1.07 4.27
N TYR A 74 18.85 -1.57 3.05
CA TYR A 74 20.18 -1.96 2.58
C TYR A 74 21.26 -0.86 2.72
N PRO A 75 20.98 0.44 2.45
CA PRO A 75 21.92 1.54 2.68
C PRO A 75 22.30 1.79 4.14
N LEU A 76 21.44 1.38 5.09
CA LEU A 76 21.67 1.57 6.52
C LEU A 76 22.59 0.51 7.11
N ILE A 77 22.69 -0.67 6.49
CA ILE A 77 23.58 -1.74 6.92
C ILE A 77 25.05 -1.26 6.97
N PRO A 78 25.65 -0.66 5.92
CA PRO A 78 27.03 -0.19 6.00
C PRO A 78 27.22 0.98 6.97
N ILE A 79 26.20 1.83 7.16
CA ILE A 79 26.25 2.94 8.13
C ILE A 79 26.26 2.40 9.56
N THR A 80 25.38 1.44 9.86
CA THR A 80 25.34 0.77 11.17
C THR A 80 26.61 -0.03 11.41
N VAL A 81 27.08 -0.79 10.41
CA VAL A 81 28.36 -1.51 10.47
C VAL A 81 29.55 -0.57 10.67
N SER A 82 29.59 0.59 10.02
CA SER A 82 30.65 1.60 10.24
C SER A 82 30.59 2.19 11.65
N TYR A 83 29.39 2.51 12.13
CA TYR A 83 29.17 3.06 13.47
C TYR A 83 29.52 2.07 14.59
N PHE A 84 29.17 0.79 14.44
CA PHE A 84 29.47 -0.26 15.40
C PHE A 84 30.87 -0.85 15.23
N GLY A 85 31.35 -0.96 14.00
CA GLY A 85 32.67 -1.48 13.64
C GLY A 85 33.82 -0.56 14.04
N GLY A 86 33.60 0.77 14.05
CA GLY A 86 34.54 1.75 14.59
C GLY A 86 34.70 1.73 16.11
N ARG A 87 33.86 0.99 16.84
CA ARG A 87 33.88 0.84 18.31
C ARG A 87 34.39 -0.52 18.79
N SER A 88 35.12 -1.23 17.94
CA SER A 88 35.66 -2.59 18.17
C SER A 88 36.71 -2.72 19.29
N GLY A 89 37.06 -1.62 19.97
CA GLY A 89 37.89 -1.63 21.18
C GLY A 89 37.13 -1.70 22.50
N ASP A 90 35.79 -1.58 22.48
CA ASP A 90 34.97 -1.61 23.69
C ASP A 90 34.40 -3.02 23.95
N SER A 91 34.21 -3.36 25.23
CA SER A 91 33.84 -4.72 25.66
C SER A 91 32.60 -5.24 24.94
N ARG A 92 32.58 -6.52 24.52
CA ARG A 92 31.46 -7.21 23.83
C ARG A 92 30.08 -6.91 24.42
N GLY A 93 29.98 -6.66 25.73
CA GLY A 93 28.74 -6.28 26.41
C GLY A 93 28.17 -4.94 25.98
N MET A 94 29.00 -3.94 25.66
CA MET A 94 28.52 -2.60 25.30
C MET A 94 27.89 -2.58 23.89
N THR A 95 28.41 -3.37 22.95
CA THR A 95 27.80 -3.58 21.63
C THR A 95 26.40 -4.21 21.74
N THR A 96 26.23 -5.19 22.63
CA THR A 96 24.93 -5.83 22.89
C THR A 96 23.91 -4.84 23.44
N VAL A 97 24.31 -4.00 24.41
CA VAL A 97 23.39 -3.01 25.00
C VAL A 97 23.01 -1.94 23.98
N HIS A 98 23.93 -1.46 23.13
CA HIS A 98 23.57 -0.54 22.06
C HIS A 98 22.60 -1.15 21.03
N GLY A 99 22.77 -2.44 20.70
CA GLY A 99 21.84 -3.17 19.84
C GLY A 99 20.44 -3.27 20.45
N MET A 100 20.34 -3.57 21.74
CA MET A 100 19.06 -3.57 22.47
C MET A 100 18.41 -2.18 22.53
N CYS A 101 19.18 -1.12 22.82
CA CYS A 101 18.68 0.26 22.80
C CYS A 101 18.19 0.68 21.41
N TYR A 102 18.87 0.27 20.33
CA TYR A 102 18.45 0.54 18.96
C TYR A 102 17.12 -0.15 18.62
N ILE A 103 16.99 -1.46 18.93
CA ILE A 103 15.74 -2.21 18.73
C ILE A 103 14.61 -1.58 19.55
N PHE A 104 14.89 -1.19 20.79
CA PHE A 104 13.90 -0.56 21.65
C PHE A 104 13.43 0.79 21.09
N GLY A 105 14.34 1.63 20.58
CA GLY A 105 13.97 2.89 19.92
C GLY A 105 13.10 2.67 18.69
N LEU A 106 13.46 1.72 17.83
CA LEU A 106 12.68 1.37 16.65
C LEU A 106 11.29 0.80 17.03
N ALA A 107 11.25 -0.08 18.03
CA ALA A 107 10.01 -0.66 18.56
C ALA A 107 9.10 0.42 19.13
N LEU A 108 9.64 1.36 19.91
CA LEU A 108 8.89 2.48 20.45
C LEU A 108 8.29 3.31 19.32
N THR A 109 9.11 3.76 18.36
CA THR A 109 8.67 4.65 17.28
C THR A 109 7.57 4.02 16.42
N ASN A 110 7.76 2.77 15.98
CA ASN A 110 6.76 2.06 15.16
C ASN A 110 5.50 1.71 15.94
N SER A 111 5.60 1.41 17.24
CA SER A 111 4.43 1.17 18.08
C SER A 111 3.65 2.45 18.32
N THR A 112 4.31 3.58 18.55
CA THR A 112 3.65 4.88 18.69
C THR A 112 2.94 5.27 17.38
N LEU A 113 3.62 5.12 16.24
CA LEU A 113 3.00 5.34 14.92
C LEU A 113 1.81 4.40 14.68
N GLY A 114 1.93 3.13 15.05
CA GLY A 114 0.85 2.13 14.93
C GLY A 114 -0.36 2.45 15.80
N VAL A 115 -0.14 2.89 17.05
CA VAL A 115 -1.21 3.29 17.97
C VAL A 115 -1.86 4.60 17.51
N VAL A 116 -1.06 5.59 17.10
CA VAL A 116 -1.58 6.85 16.56
C VAL A 116 -2.41 6.58 15.32
N ALA A 117 -1.95 5.72 14.40
CA ALA A 117 -2.70 5.31 13.22
C ALA A 117 -4.00 4.57 13.57
N ALA A 118 -3.96 3.66 14.55
CA ALA A 118 -5.15 2.94 15.00
C ALA A 118 -6.19 3.88 15.64
N LEU A 119 -5.75 4.93 16.36
CA LEU A 119 -6.63 5.93 16.99
C LEU A 119 -7.14 6.98 16.00
N THR A 120 -6.33 7.37 15.02
CA THR A 120 -6.73 8.34 13.97
C THR A 120 -7.59 7.71 12.88
N GLY A 121 -7.58 6.37 12.76
CA GLY A 121 -8.42 5.64 11.81
C GLY A 121 -8.17 6.08 10.37
N GLY A 122 -9.25 6.30 9.60
CA GLY A 122 -9.20 6.71 8.19
C GLY A 122 -8.58 8.09 7.94
N PHE A 123 -8.36 8.91 8.97
CA PHE A 123 -7.74 10.23 8.81
C PHE A 123 -6.29 10.15 8.32
N LEU A 124 -5.53 9.15 8.79
CA LEU A 124 -4.17 8.91 8.31
C LEU A 124 -4.15 8.46 6.84
N GLY A 125 -5.17 7.72 6.42
CA GLY A 125 -5.38 7.36 5.01
C GLY A 125 -5.60 8.59 4.14
N SER A 126 -6.47 9.50 4.56
CA SER A 126 -6.73 10.77 3.86
C SER A 126 -5.48 11.67 3.79
N LEU A 127 -4.67 11.71 4.84
CA LEU A 127 -3.37 12.40 4.84
C LEU A 127 -2.39 11.76 3.84
N LEU A 128 -2.26 10.44 3.83
CA LEU A 128 -1.37 9.75 2.88
C LEU A 128 -1.85 9.85 1.42
N GLN A 129 -3.14 10.11 1.20
CA GLN A 129 -3.72 10.34 -0.11
C GLN A 129 -3.59 11.78 -0.59
N ASN A 130 -3.20 12.72 0.28
CA ASN A 130 -2.95 14.09 -0.14
C ASN A 130 -1.74 14.15 -1.08
N ALA A 131 -1.98 14.67 -2.28
CA ALA A 131 -0.98 14.91 -3.32
C ALA A 131 0.32 15.54 -2.79
N ILE A 132 0.19 16.54 -1.92
CA ILE A 132 1.33 17.29 -1.36
C ILE A 132 2.22 16.39 -0.50
N ILE A 133 1.63 15.55 0.35
CA ILE A 133 2.38 14.64 1.23
C ILE A 133 3.06 13.55 0.41
N LEU A 134 2.37 13.04 -0.61
CA LEU A 134 2.90 12.05 -1.54
C LEU A 134 4.12 12.57 -2.31
N VAL A 135 4.04 13.82 -2.81
CA VAL A 135 5.16 14.52 -3.46
C VAL A 135 6.30 14.76 -2.46
N GLY A 136 5.99 15.14 -1.22
CA GLY A 136 7.00 15.31 -0.17
C GLY A 136 7.77 14.02 0.12
N ILE A 137 7.06 12.89 0.25
CA ILE A 137 7.69 11.57 0.43
C ILE A 137 8.55 11.20 -0.78
N ALA A 138 8.01 11.37 -1.99
CA ALA A 138 8.75 11.07 -3.21
C ALA A 138 10.01 11.94 -3.37
N ALA A 139 9.95 13.22 -2.99
CA ALA A 139 11.10 14.13 -2.98
C ALA A 139 12.18 13.67 -1.99
N ILE A 140 11.78 13.23 -0.78
CA ILE A 140 12.71 12.66 0.20
C ILE A 140 13.35 11.37 -0.34
N LEU A 141 12.58 10.46 -0.94
CA LEU A 141 13.11 9.24 -1.55
C LEU A 141 14.09 9.54 -2.70
N MET A 142 13.79 10.54 -3.54
CA MET A 142 14.68 11.02 -4.59
C MET A 142 15.98 11.60 -4.02
N LEU A 143 15.91 12.34 -2.91
CA LEU A 143 17.09 12.87 -2.21
C LEU A 143 17.99 11.73 -1.70
N PHE A 144 17.39 10.68 -1.10
CA PHE A 144 18.14 9.49 -0.68
C PHE A 144 18.75 8.74 -1.87
N ALA A 145 18.01 8.60 -2.97
CA ALA A 145 18.53 8.00 -4.19
C ALA A 145 19.72 8.78 -4.76
N ALA A 146 19.65 10.11 -4.79
CA ALA A 146 20.74 10.99 -5.21
C ALA A 146 22.00 10.81 -4.34
N SER A 147 21.82 10.65 -3.02
CA SER A 147 22.92 10.31 -2.10
C SER A 147 23.53 8.94 -2.39
N LEU A 148 22.72 7.96 -2.82
CA LEU A 148 23.21 6.63 -3.18
C LEU A 148 24.06 6.64 -4.44
N PHE A 149 23.70 7.46 -5.44
CA PHE A 149 24.48 7.64 -6.66
C PHE A 149 25.83 8.34 -6.42
N GLY A 150 26.05 8.90 -5.24
CA GLY A 150 27.29 9.60 -4.91
C GLY A 150 27.39 11.00 -5.52
N PHE A 151 26.30 11.53 -6.08
CA PHE A 151 26.22 12.91 -6.58
C PHE A 151 26.35 13.94 -5.45
N TRP A 152 25.88 13.57 -4.25
CA TRP A 152 26.17 14.24 -2.98
C TRP A 152 26.88 13.23 -2.07
N GLU A 153 28.21 13.26 -2.02
CA GLU A 153 28.89 12.79 -0.82
C GLU A 153 28.39 13.69 0.32
N LEU A 154 27.52 13.17 1.19
CA LEU A 154 27.26 13.77 2.50
C LEU A 154 28.57 13.73 3.30
N ARG A 155 29.53 14.58 2.94
CA ARG A 155 30.56 15.02 3.87
C ARG A 155 29.83 15.89 4.87
N LEU A 156 29.30 15.24 5.90
CA LEU A 156 28.85 15.91 7.11
C LEU A 156 29.97 16.89 7.50
N PRO A 157 29.70 18.21 7.53
CA PRO A 157 30.71 19.18 7.88
C PRO A 157 31.32 18.76 9.22
N ALA A 158 32.65 18.81 9.33
CA ALA A 158 33.37 18.27 10.48
C ALA A 158 32.84 18.80 11.83
N ALA A 159 32.27 20.02 11.84
CA ALA A 159 31.62 20.63 12.99
C ALA A 159 30.37 19.87 13.50
N PHE A 160 29.57 19.27 12.60
CA PHE A 160 28.43 18.44 13.00
C PHE A 160 28.90 17.06 13.46
N ASN A 161 29.96 16.51 12.84
CA ASN A 161 30.58 15.25 13.28
C ASN A 161 31.23 15.36 14.68
N THR A 162 31.80 16.51 15.06
CA THR A 162 32.38 16.73 16.39
C THR A 162 31.34 17.01 17.48
N MET A 163 30.23 17.69 17.16
CA MET A 163 29.09 17.83 18.08
C MET A 163 28.28 16.53 18.22
N ALA A 164 28.05 15.83 17.11
CA ALA A 164 27.39 14.52 17.12
C ALA A 164 28.23 13.50 17.90
N SER A 165 29.56 13.44 17.72
CA SER A 165 30.41 12.48 18.47
C SER A 165 30.53 12.79 19.97
N ARG A 166 30.44 14.05 20.41
CA ARG A 166 30.44 14.40 21.85
C ARG A 166 29.11 14.13 22.56
N SER A 167 27.97 14.25 21.87
CA SER A 167 26.63 14.01 22.45
C SER A 167 26.10 12.58 22.21
N TYR A 168 26.67 11.82 21.26
CA TYR A 168 26.30 10.43 20.91
C TYR A 168 27.25 9.35 21.48
N SER A 169 28.01 9.64 22.55
CA SER A 169 28.88 8.63 23.18
C SER A 169 28.13 7.68 24.15
N GLY A 170 26.88 7.99 24.50
CA GLY A 170 26.06 7.18 25.39
C GLY A 170 24.87 6.47 24.72
N TYR A 171 24.13 5.67 25.51
CA TYR A 171 22.92 4.94 25.10
C TYR A 171 21.86 5.81 24.38
N GLY A 172 21.80 7.11 24.70
CA GLY A 172 20.91 8.08 24.06
C GLY A 172 21.18 8.28 22.55
N GLY A 173 22.43 8.11 22.11
CA GLY A 173 22.79 8.25 20.69
C GLY A 173 22.23 7.12 19.82
N SER A 174 22.33 5.87 20.30
CA SER A 174 21.72 4.71 19.63
C SER A 174 20.19 4.79 19.59
N LEU A 175 19.56 5.34 20.63
CA LEU A 175 18.11 5.54 20.69
C LEU A 175 17.65 6.58 19.65
N PHE A 176 18.32 7.74 19.59
CA PHE A 176 17.95 8.83 18.68
C PHE A 176 18.16 8.46 17.20
N MET A 177 19.22 7.71 16.92
CA MET A 177 19.44 7.16 15.58
C MET A 177 18.36 6.14 15.20
N GLY A 178 17.94 5.26 16.13
CA GLY A 178 16.81 4.35 15.90
C GLY A 178 15.49 5.07 15.64
N LEU A 179 15.22 6.15 16.38
CA LEU A 179 13.99 6.93 16.27
C LEU A 179 13.90 7.69 14.93
N THR A 180 14.97 8.34 14.52
CA THR A 180 15.01 9.06 13.23
C THR A 180 14.91 8.10 12.04
N LEU A 181 15.55 6.93 12.11
CA LEU A 181 15.43 5.91 11.07
C LEU A 181 14.04 5.27 11.01
N GLY A 182 13.36 5.10 12.13
CA GLY A 182 11.97 4.62 12.16
C GLY A 182 11.01 5.55 11.39
N ILE A 183 11.16 6.86 11.57
CA ILE A 183 10.34 7.87 10.85
C ILE A 183 10.60 7.83 9.35
N VAL A 184 11.87 7.73 8.94
CA VAL A 184 12.24 7.66 7.51
C VAL A 184 11.83 6.33 6.87
N ALA A 185 11.81 5.23 7.63
CA ALA A 185 11.39 3.92 7.14
C ALA A 185 9.87 3.75 7.01
N ALA A 186 9.08 4.53 7.75
CA ALA A 186 7.61 4.49 7.70
C ALA A 186 7.01 4.54 6.28
N PRO A 187 7.41 5.46 5.37
CA PRO A 187 6.88 5.48 4.00
C PRO A 187 7.27 4.24 3.18
N CYS A 188 8.44 3.66 3.43
CA CYS A 188 8.95 2.51 2.69
C CYS A 188 8.22 1.21 3.04
N ILE A 189 7.70 1.12 4.27
CA ILE A 189 6.91 -0.01 4.78
C ILE A 189 5.40 0.26 4.57
N GLY A 190 5.04 1.46 4.11
CA GLY A 190 3.66 1.94 3.94
C GLY A 190 2.71 0.91 3.32
N PRO A 191 3.02 0.32 2.14
CA PRO A 191 2.12 -0.65 1.50
C PRO A 191 1.82 -1.88 2.38
N PHE A 192 2.84 -2.40 3.07
CA PHE A 192 2.70 -3.55 3.97
C PHE A 192 1.91 -3.17 5.23
N VAL A 193 2.21 -2.00 5.79
CA VAL A 193 1.56 -1.46 6.99
C VAL A 193 0.09 -1.11 6.73
N ILE A 194 -0.28 -0.63 5.53
CA ILE A 194 -1.67 -0.37 5.14
C ILE A 194 -2.50 -1.66 5.16
N GLY A 195 -1.98 -2.77 4.58
CA GLY A 195 -2.66 -4.06 4.63
C GLY A 195 -2.84 -4.57 6.06
N LEU A 196 -1.79 -4.41 6.89
CA LEU A 196 -1.84 -4.77 8.31
C LEU A 196 -2.85 -3.94 9.10
N PHE A 197 -2.92 -2.63 8.84
CA PHE A 197 -3.90 -1.73 9.44
C PHE A 197 -5.32 -2.09 9.06
N GLY A 198 -5.60 -2.37 7.78
CA GLY A 198 -6.93 -2.79 7.33
C GLY A 198 -7.39 -4.07 8.05
N TRP A 199 -6.48 -5.02 8.24
CA TRP A 199 -6.77 -6.24 8.99
C TRP A 199 -7.00 -6.00 10.48
N ILE A 200 -6.16 -5.19 11.13
CA ILE A 200 -6.32 -4.84 12.55
C ILE A 200 -7.60 -4.03 12.78
N ALA A 201 -7.93 -3.11 11.87
CA ALA A 201 -9.14 -2.30 11.92
C ALA A 201 -10.40 -3.17 11.84
N ALA A 202 -10.39 -4.24 11.04
CA ALA A 202 -11.49 -5.20 10.98
C ALA A 202 -11.67 -5.98 12.30
N ILE A 203 -10.60 -6.19 13.08
CA ILE A 203 -10.63 -6.92 14.36
C ILE A 203 -11.07 -5.99 15.52
N GLY A 204 -10.77 -4.69 15.44
CA GLY A 204 -11.22 -3.67 16.40
C GLY A 204 -10.58 -3.73 17.79
N LYS A 205 -9.54 -4.56 18.00
CA LYS A 205 -8.85 -4.70 19.30
C LYS A 205 -7.47 -4.02 19.29
N ILE A 206 -7.35 -2.91 20.02
CA ILE A 206 -6.12 -2.10 20.16
C ILE A 206 -4.92 -2.92 20.68
N TRP A 207 -5.15 -3.79 21.65
CA TRP A 207 -4.09 -4.58 22.29
C TRP A 207 -3.41 -5.57 21.32
N PHE A 208 -4.19 -6.10 20.36
CA PHE A 208 -3.69 -6.98 19.31
C PHE A 208 -2.81 -6.20 18.33
N GLY A 209 -3.22 -5.00 17.92
CA GLY A 209 -2.42 -4.12 17.07
C GLY A 209 -1.06 -3.80 17.67
N PHE A 210 -1.02 -3.42 18.96
CA PHE A 210 0.24 -3.14 19.66
C PHE A 210 1.21 -4.33 19.61
N THR A 211 0.72 -5.54 19.90
CA THR A 211 1.53 -6.77 19.89
C THR A 211 2.09 -7.07 18.50
N VAL A 212 1.28 -6.90 17.46
CA VAL A 212 1.66 -7.11 16.06
C VAL A 212 2.75 -6.14 15.61
N PHE A 213 2.61 -4.83 15.89
CA PHE A 213 3.62 -3.83 15.54
C PHE A 213 4.93 -4.04 16.32
N PHE A 214 4.83 -4.47 17.57
CA PHE A 214 6.00 -4.77 18.39
C PHE A 214 6.82 -5.94 17.82
N ILE A 215 6.15 -7.03 17.44
CA ILE A 215 6.78 -8.22 16.84
C ILE A 215 7.37 -7.91 15.46
N LEU A 216 6.68 -7.09 14.66
CA LEU A 216 7.21 -6.62 13.37
C LEU A 216 8.53 -5.85 13.55
N SER A 217 8.60 -4.93 14.53
CA SER A 217 9.81 -4.16 14.82
C SER A 217 10.96 -5.04 15.32
N ILE A 218 10.66 -6.04 16.16
CA ILE A 218 11.66 -7.04 16.57
C ILE A 218 12.19 -7.83 15.36
N GLY A 219 11.29 -8.27 14.47
CA GLY A 219 11.67 -9.00 13.26
C GLY A 219 12.60 -8.21 12.35
N MET A 220 12.39 -6.90 12.22
CA MET A 220 13.27 -6.05 11.41
C MET A 220 14.62 -5.77 12.08
N GLY A 221 14.66 -5.61 13.41
CA GLY A 221 15.89 -5.32 14.15
C GLY A 221 16.81 -6.52 14.35
N LEU A 222 16.27 -7.74 14.35
CA LEU A 222 17.01 -8.96 14.64
C LEU A 222 18.12 -9.28 13.61
N PRO A 223 17.90 -9.19 12.28
CA PRO A 223 18.98 -9.35 11.30
C PRO A 223 20.09 -8.30 11.46
N LEU A 224 19.75 -7.04 11.72
CA LEU A 224 20.74 -5.97 11.93
C LEU A 224 21.56 -6.19 13.20
N PHE A 225 20.92 -6.67 14.27
CA PHE A 225 21.60 -7.03 15.51
C PHE A 225 22.58 -8.18 15.30
N ILE A 226 22.16 -9.24 14.60
CA ILE A 226 23.03 -10.36 14.24
C ILE A 226 24.22 -9.83 13.43
N LEU A 227 23.99 -9.06 12.37
CA LEU A 227 25.06 -8.47 11.57
C LEU A 227 26.00 -7.60 12.40
N ALA A 228 25.50 -6.79 13.34
CA ALA A 228 26.34 -5.96 14.21
C ALA A 228 27.23 -6.80 15.14
N VAL A 229 26.71 -7.87 15.73
CA VAL A 229 27.48 -8.79 16.59
C VAL A 229 28.54 -9.54 15.79
N PHE A 230 28.19 -10.01 14.59
CA PHE A 230 29.11 -10.75 13.72
C PHE A 230 30.08 -9.84 12.94
N SER A 231 29.78 -8.54 12.82
CA SER A 231 30.63 -7.58 12.10
C SER A 231 32.02 -7.41 12.72
N GLY A 232 32.20 -7.68 14.02
CA GLY A 232 33.52 -7.70 14.65
C GLY A 232 34.42 -8.84 14.16
N SER A 233 33.81 -9.90 13.63
CA SER A 233 34.51 -11.06 13.04
C SER A 233 34.63 -10.99 11.52
N ILE A 234 34.05 -9.94 10.89
CA ILE A 234 33.89 -9.82 9.44
C ILE A 234 35.01 -9.01 8.76
N SER A 235 36.10 -8.76 9.50
CA SER A 235 37.36 -8.19 8.98
C SER A 235 38.01 -9.02 7.86
N GLN A 236 37.48 -10.21 7.56
CA GLN A 236 37.90 -11.07 6.44
C GLN A 236 37.09 -10.89 5.15
N LEU A 237 36.17 -9.93 5.04
CA LEU A 237 35.49 -9.66 3.76
C LEU A 237 36.50 -9.10 2.73
N PRO A 238 36.84 -9.86 1.68
CA PRO A 238 37.84 -9.45 0.70
C PRO A 238 37.28 -8.30 -0.15
N ARG A 239 38.05 -7.21 -0.26
CA ARG A 239 37.88 -6.03 -1.15
C ARG A 239 36.53 -5.97 -1.88
N SER A 240 35.47 -5.68 -1.14
CA SER A 240 34.12 -5.45 -1.65
C SER A 240 33.93 -4.00 -2.10
N GLY A 241 34.93 -3.39 -2.76
CA GLY A 241 34.84 -2.00 -3.21
C GLY A 241 33.85 -1.88 -4.38
N GLU A 242 34.23 -2.40 -5.54
CA GLU A 242 33.44 -2.26 -6.77
C GLU A 242 32.09 -2.98 -6.72
N TRP A 243 32.03 -4.20 -6.17
CA TRP A 243 30.76 -4.96 -6.09
C TRP A 243 29.74 -4.25 -5.19
N LEU A 244 30.16 -3.75 -4.02
CA LEU A 244 29.27 -3.04 -3.12
C LEU A 244 28.82 -1.70 -3.71
N ILE A 245 29.72 -0.99 -4.42
CA ILE A 245 29.39 0.24 -5.15
C ILE A 245 28.36 -0.05 -6.25
N TRP A 246 28.51 -1.15 -6.99
CA TRP A 246 27.56 -1.55 -8.02
C TRP A 246 26.18 -1.89 -7.43
N VAL A 247 26.13 -2.70 -6.36
CA VAL A 247 24.87 -3.03 -5.67
C VAL A 247 24.20 -1.79 -5.11
N LYS A 248 24.98 -0.84 -4.54
CA LYS A 248 24.47 0.45 -4.06
C LYS A 248 23.76 1.24 -5.16
N LYS A 249 24.35 1.29 -6.37
CA LYS A 249 23.75 1.96 -7.54
C LYS A 249 22.51 1.25 -8.04
N LEU A 250 22.50 -0.09 -8.03
CA LEU A 250 21.32 -0.88 -8.43
C LEU A 250 20.15 -0.64 -7.47
N MET A 251 20.39 -0.65 -6.15
CA MET A 251 19.38 -0.30 -5.15
C MET A 251 18.89 1.15 -5.27
N GLY A 252 19.79 2.08 -5.64
CA GLY A 252 19.42 3.47 -5.93
C GLY A 252 18.41 3.59 -7.07
N TRP A 253 18.60 2.86 -8.17
CA TRP A 253 17.63 2.83 -9.28
C TRP A 253 16.29 2.20 -8.89
N ILE A 254 16.31 1.15 -8.06
CA ILE A 254 15.06 0.58 -7.51
C ILE A 254 14.34 1.62 -6.64
N LEU A 255 15.07 2.41 -5.85
CA LEU A 255 14.50 3.47 -5.02
C LEU A 255 13.87 4.59 -5.86
N VAL A 256 14.50 4.98 -6.97
CA VAL A 256 13.90 5.91 -7.96
C VAL A 256 12.62 5.33 -8.55
N GLY A 257 12.61 4.03 -8.89
CA GLY A 257 11.41 3.34 -9.36
C GLY A 257 10.27 3.35 -8.34
N MET A 258 10.59 3.16 -7.04
CA MET A 258 9.61 3.26 -5.96
C MET A 258 9.08 4.70 -5.78
N ALA A 259 9.95 5.71 -5.90
CA ALA A 259 9.54 7.11 -5.86
C ALA A 259 8.60 7.45 -7.02
N ALA A 260 8.90 6.97 -8.23
CA ALA A 260 8.02 7.09 -9.38
C ALA A 260 6.67 6.37 -9.17
N TYR A 261 6.65 5.25 -8.43
CA TYR A 261 5.42 4.58 -8.02
C TYR A 261 4.51 5.43 -7.15
N PHE A 262 5.07 6.17 -6.19
CA PHE A 262 4.30 7.11 -5.38
C PHE A 262 3.81 8.32 -6.19
N ILE A 263 4.54 8.75 -7.21
CA ILE A 263 4.12 9.86 -8.08
C ILE A 263 3.07 9.42 -9.10
N ARG A 264 2.98 8.12 -9.43
CA ARG A 264 2.06 7.56 -10.43
C ARG A 264 0.61 8.07 -10.33
N PRO A 265 -0.04 8.20 -9.16
CA PRO A 265 -1.41 8.72 -9.04
C PRO A 265 -1.58 10.15 -9.57
N MET A 266 -0.53 10.96 -9.61
CA MET A 266 -0.63 12.36 -10.05
C MET A 266 -0.41 12.54 -11.55
N LEU A 267 0.00 11.50 -12.27
CA LEU A 267 0.35 11.58 -13.69
C LEU A 267 -0.70 10.87 -14.55
N SER A 268 -0.89 11.37 -15.78
CA SER A 268 -1.66 10.66 -16.79
C SER A 268 -1.03 9.29 -17.09
N GLU A 269 -1.86 8.35 -17.56
CA GLU A 269 -1.41 6.97 -17.79
C GLU A 269 -0.19 6.92 -18.74
N LEU A 270 -0.23 7.68 -19.84
CA LEU A 270 0.87 7.82 -20.78
C LEU A 270 2.15 8.36 -20.12
N LEU A 271 2.05 9.45 -19.35
CA LEU A 271 3.22 10.08 -18.72
C LEU A 271 3.83 9.16 -17.66
N SER A 272 3.00 8.38 -16.96
CA SER A 272 3.47 7.39 -16.00
C SER A 272 4.27 6.27 -16.68
N ILE A 273 3.79 5.76 -17.81
CA ILE A 273 4.46 4.69 -18.57
C ILE A 273 5.78 5.20 -19.16
N LEU A 274 5.80 6.44 -19.69
CA LEU A 274 7.02 7.10 -20.15
C LEU A 274 8.03 7.30 -19.01
N LEU A 275 7.57 7.65 -17.81
CA LEU A 275 8.44 7.80 -16.64
C LEU A 275 9.09 6.46 -16.27
N TYR A 276 8.33 5.37 -16.19
CA TYR A 276 8.89 4.04 -15.88
C TYR A 276 9.84 3.52 -16.96
N SER A 277 9.51 3.71 -18.23
CA SER A 277 10.39 3.30 -19.33
C SER A 277 11.67 4.13 -19.33
N ALA A 278 11.60 5.44 -19.11
CA ALA A 278 12.76 6.31 -18.97
C ALA A 278 13.66 5.88 -17.79
N ILE A 279 13.07 5.55 -16.63
CA ILE A 279 13.82 5.05 -15.46
C ILE A 279 14.48 3.70 -15.77
N ALA A 280 13.76 2.75 -16.36
CA ALA A 280 14.29 1.42 -16.69
C ALA A 280 15.44 1.51 -17.72
N VAL A 281 15.29 2.36 -18.74
CA VAL A 281 16.33 2.59 -19.76
C VAL A 281 17.54 3.29 -19.16
N SER A 282 17.33 4.34 -18.36
CA SER A 282 18.42 5.05 -17.67
C SER A 282 19.18 4.13 -16.71
N ALA A 283 18.46 3.27 -15.98
CA ALA A 283 19.05 2.24 -15.13
C ALA A 283 19.89 1.24 -15.93
N GLY A 284 19.34 0.73 -17.05
CA GLY A 284 20.03 -0.21 -17.93
C GLY A 284 21.32 0.36 -18.54
N ILE A 285 21.27 1.61 -19.01
CA ILE A 285 22.44 2.32 -19.57
C ILE A 285 23.50 2.55 -18.48
N HIS A 286 23.09 3.03 -17.32
CA HIS A 286 23.99 3.37 -16.21
C HIS A 286 24.65 2.13 -15.59
N LEU A 287 23.89 1.04 -15.38
CA LEU A 287 24.39 -0.21 -14.78
C LEU A 287 25.15 -1.10 -15.79
N GLY A 288 24.74 -1.10 -17.06
CA GLY A 288 25.31 -1.98 -18.07
C GLY A 288 26.59 -1.44 -18.70
N TRP A 289 26.60 -0.16 -19.08
CA TRP A 289 27.59 0.37 -20.04
C TRP A 289 28.55 1.41 -19.45
N LEU A 290 28.10 2.30 -18.56
CA LEU A 290 28.93 3.42 -18.08
C LEU A 290 30.01 3.03 -17.06
N GLU A 291 29.82 1.93 -16.33
CA GLU A 291 30.75 1.58 -15.27
C GLU A 291 31.90 0.70 -15.82
N LYS A 292 33.07 1.27 -16.08
CA LYS A 292 34.22 0.52 -16.59
C LYS A 292 34.92 -0.22 -15.43
N SER A 293 34.49 -1.44 -15.12
CA SER A 293 35.13 -2.25 -14.09
C SER A 293 36.53 -2.66 -14.54
N ARG A 294 37.56 -2.02 -13.97
CA ARG A 294 38.97 -2.28 -14.32
C ARG A 294 39.56 -3.50 -13.60
N VAL A 295 38.85 -4.14 -12.67
CA VAL A 295 39.45 -5.15 -11.75
C VAL A 295 38.56 -6.39 -11.48
N GLY A 296 37.63 -6.75 -12.37
CA GLY A 296 36.72 -7.90 -12.16
C GLY A 296 36.96 -9.08 -13.10
N SER A 297 36.79 -10.31 -12.60
CA SER A 297 36.72 -11.53 -13.40
C SER A 297 35.68 -11.40 -14.54
N PRO A 298 35.90 -11.98 -15.72
CA PRO A 298 35.00 -11.84 -16.88
C PRO A 298 33.56 -12.30 -16.61
N ALA A 299 33.36 -13.19 -15.64
CA ALA A 299 32.04 -13.64 -15.19
C ALA A 299 31.20 -12.50 -14.57
N PHE A 300 31.82 -11.60 -13.79
CA PHE A 300 31.10 -10.49 -13.15
C PHE A 300 30.67 -9.43 -14.17
N GLY A 301 31.53 -9.17 -15.18
CA GLY A 301 31.17 -8.29 -16.30
C GLY A 301 29.98 -8.80 -17.12
N LYS A 302 29.93 -10.11 -17.39
CA LYS A 302 28.79 -10.75 -18.08
C LYS A 302 27.50 -10.70 -17.26
N PHE A 303 27.58 -10.97 -15.95
CA PHE A 303 26.41 -10.88 -15.06
C PHE A 303 25.80 -9.46 -15.06
N ARG A 304 26.66 -8.43 -14.98
CA ARG A 304 26.21 -7.03 -15.03
C ARG A 304 25.56 -6.65 -16.36
N GLN A 305 26.16 -7.07 -17.47
CA GLN A 305 25.59 -6.84 -18.80
C GLN A 305 24.24 -7.53 -18.95
N LEU A 306 24.10 -8.76 -18.43
CA LEU A 306 22.83 -9.49 -18.44
C LEU A 306 21.76 -8.72 -17.65
N VAL A 307 22.08 -8.24 -16.45
CA VAL A 307 21.16 -7.42 -15.64
C VAL A 307 20.77 -6.13 -16.38
N GLY A 308 21.73 -5.43 -16.99
CA GLY A 308 21.45 -4.22 -17.78
C GLY A 308 20.54 -4.48 -18.99
N ILE A 309 20.77 -5.57 -19.72
CA ILE A 309 19.94 -6.01 -20.84
C ILE A 309 18.53 -6.39 -20.36
N CYS A 310 18.40 -7.06 -19.22
CA CYS A 310 17.10 -7.37 -18.63
C CYS A 310 16.30 -6.11 -18.30
N PHE A 311 16.92 -5.07 -17.72
CA PHE A 311 16.25 -3.80 -17.44
C PHE A 311 15.85 -3.05 -18.72
N LEU A 312 16.70 -3.06 -19.76
CA LEU A 312 16.36 -2.48 -21.07
C LEU A 312 15.20 -3.22 -21.73
N GLY A 313 15.24 -4.56 -21.73
CA GLY A 313 14.17 -5.41 -22.24
C GLY A 313 12.86 -5.18 -21.50
N PHE A 314 12.90 -5.06 -20.17
CA PHE A 314 11.74 -4.74 -19.35
C PHE A 314 11.14 -3.36 -19.69
N GLY A 315 11.98 -2.34 -19.87
CA GLY A 315 11.53 -1.03 -20.34
C GLY A 315 10.87 -1.06 -21.71
N PHE A 316 11.41 -1.86 -22.63
CA PHE A 316 10.83 -2.04 -23.98
C PHE A 316 9.51 -2.81 -23.94
N VAL A 317 9.39 -3.85 -23.12
CA VAL A 317 8.15 -4.62 -22.94
C VAL A 317 7.04 -3.74 -22.34
N ILE A 318 7.36 -2.91 -21.36
CA ILE A 318 6.39 -1.95 -20.79
C ILE A 318 5.86 -1.01 -21.88
N MET A 319 6.76 -0.44 -22.70
CA MET A 319 6.38 0.44 -23.80
C MET A 319 5.59 -0.30 -24.88
N GLY A 320 6.00 -1.52 -25.23
CA GLY A 320 5.33 -2.36 -26.21
C GLY A 320 3.90 -2.71 -25.78
N THR A 321 3.70 -3.03 -24.50
CA THR A 321 2.38 -3.33 -23.94
C THR A 321 1.42 -2.16 -24.11
N TYR A 322 1.90 -0.91 -23.95
CA TYR A 322 1.08 0.28 -24.17
C TYR A 322 0.64 0.44 -25.64
N ILE A 323 1.55 0.19 -26.58
CA ILE A 323 1.27 0.30 -28.03
C ILE A 323 0.29 -0.78 -28.48
N THR A 324 0.38 -1.98 -27.90
CA THR A 324 -0.50 -3.11 -28.25
C THR A 324 -1.81 -3.13 -27.48
N ARG A 325 -2.01 -2.25 -26.49
CA ARG A 325 -3.31 -2.12 -25.82
C ARG A 325 -4.31 -1.58 -26.83
N GLY A 326 -5.40 -2.34 -27.03
CA GLY A 326 -6.52 -1.94 -27.86
C GLY A 326 -7.22 -0.67 -27.33
N PRO A 327 -8.20 -0.13 -28.07
CA PRO A 327 -9.00 0.99 -27.58
C PRO A 327 -9.70 0.61 -26.26
N GLY A 328 -9.60 1.47 -25.25
CA GLY A 328 -10.32 1.32 -23.99
C GLY A 328 -11.72 1.93 -24.04
N VAL A 329 -12.53 1.65 -23.01
CA VAL A 329 -13.86 2.25 -22.82
C VAL A 329 -13.76 3.78 -22.80
N MET A 330 -14.65 4.44 -23.55
CA MET A 330 -14.74 5.89 -23.59
C MET A 330 -15.57 6.41 -22.41
N TRP A 331 -14.88 6.97 -21.41
CA TRP A 331 -15.51 7.52 -20.23
C TRP A 331 -15.88 8.99 -20.39
N VAL A 332 -17.11 9.33 -20.03
CA VAL A 332 -17.60 10.72 -19.99
C VAL A 332 -17.53 11.23 -18.55
N SER A 333 -17.00 12.43 -18.36
CA SER A 333 -17.01 13.06 -17.03
C SER A 333 -18.44 13.47 -16.64
N TYR A 334 -18.78 13.31 -15.36
CA TYR A 334 -20.13 13.62 -14.88
C TYR A 334 -20.53 15.09 -15.13
N ASN A 335 -21.65 15.28 -15.82
CA ASN A 335 -22.36 16.56 -15.90
C ASN A 335 -23.86 16.32 -15.63
N LYS A 336 -24.54 17.26 -14.95
CA LYS A 336 -25.99 17.15 -14.66
C LYS A 336 -26.81 16.91 -15.93
N THR A 337 -26.40 17.49 -17.05
CA THR A 337 -27.06 17.32 -18.35
C THR A 337 -26.91 15.91 -18.92
N THR A 338 -25.77 15.25 -18.72
CA THR A 338 -25.52 13.89 -19.25
C THR A 338 -26.39 12.83 -18.59
N LEU A 339 -26.64 12.97 -17.27
CA LEU A 339 -27.52 12.05 -16.54
C LEU A 339 -28.98 12.19 -17.00
N GLU A 340 -29.45 13.43 -17.17
CA GLU A 340 -30.81 13.69 -17.64
C GLU A 340 -31.00 13.28 -19.11
N GLN A 341 -29.98 13.47 -19.96
CA GLN A 341 -30.00 12.99 -21.35
C GLN A 341 -30.09 11.46 -21.44
N ALA A 342 -29.29 10.74 -20.66
CA ALA A 342 -29.32 9.28 -20.65
C ALA A 342 -30.69 8.72 -20.18
N LYS A 343 -31.33 9.39 -19.20
CA LYS A 343 -32.71 9.07 -18.78
C LYS A 343 -33.74 9.30 -19.89
N VAL A 344 -33.61 10.39 -20.65
CA VAL A 344 -34.51 10.70 -21.77
C VAL A 344 -34.31 9.73 -22.93
N GLU A 345 -33.07 9.32 -23.20
CA GLU A 345 -32.73 8.34 -24.25
C GLU A 345 -33.08 6.89 -23.85
N GLY A 346 -33.40 6.64 -22.57
CA GLY A 346 -33.71 5.30 -22.07
C GLY A 346 -32.51 4.34 -22.12
N LYS A 347 -31.28 4.86 -22.15
CA LYS A 347 -30.07 4.03 -22.15
C LYS A 347 -29.64 3.71 -20.72
N PRO A 348 -29.29 2.45 -20.41
CA PRO A 348 -28.73 2.10 -19.11
C PRO A 348 -27.40 2.83 -18.87
N LEU A 349 -27.09 3.09 -17.60
CA LEU A 349 -25.89 3.83 -17.19
C LEU A 349 -24.97 3.00 -16.32
N ILE A 350 -23.68 3.19 -16.49
CA ILE A 350 -22.64 2.65 -15.63
C ILE A 350 -21.82 3.82 -15.10
N ILE A 351 -21.78 3.96 -13.78
CA ILE A 351 -21.09 5.05 -13.10
C ILE A 351 -19.93 4.46 -12.30
N ASP A 352 -18.70 4.79 -12.66
CA ASP A 352 -17.48 4.41 -11.94
C ASP A 352 -17.01 5.53 -11.01
N PHE A 353 -17.05 5.27 -9.70
CA PHE A 353 -16.45 6.13 -8.68
C PHE A 353 -15.03 5.62 -8.40
N TYR A 354 -14.04 6.38 -8.85
CA TYR A 354 -12.63 6.00 -8.78
C TYR A 354 -11.78 7.06 -8.08
N ALA A 355 -10.56 6.67 -7.72
CA ALA A 355 -9.53 7.61 -7.31
C ALA A 355 -8.17 7.18 -7.87
N ALA A 356 -7.29 8.12 -8.17
CA ALA A 356 -6.01 7.81 -8.81
C ALA A 356 -5.04 7.03 -7.90
N TRP A 357 -5.21 7.14 -6.58
CA TRP A 357 -4.45 6.37 -5.57
C TRP A 357 -4.99 4.96 -5.36
N CYS A 358 -6.17 4.64 -5.88
CA CYS A 358 -6.83 3.35 -5.69
C CYS A 358 -6.23 2.29 -6.63
N ALA A 359 -5.52 1.32 -6.05
CA ALA A 359 -4.93 0.21 -6.79
C ALA A 359 -5.96 -0.65 -7.56
N PRO A 360 -7.05 -1.15 -6.94
CA PRO A 360 -8.06 -1.94 -7.65
C PRO A 360 -8.79 -1.15 -8.76
N CYS A 361 -8.99 0.16 -8.58
CA CYS A 361 -9.56 1.03 -9.61
C CYS A 361 -8.67 1.07 -10.86
N ARG A 362 -7.36 1.25 -10.67
CA ARG A 362 -6.40 1.22 -11.79
C ARG A 362 -6.30 -0.16 -12.42
N GLU A 363 -6.48 -1.23 -11.64
CA GLU A 363 -6.47 -2.58 -12.18
C GLU A 363 -7.68 -2.82 -13.09
N LEU A 364 -8.87 -2.34 -12.72
CA LEU A 364 -10.04 -2.31 -13.60
C LEU A 364 -9.78 -1.51 -14.88
N ASP A 365 -9.18 -0.31 -14.76
CA ASP A 365 -8.84 0.53 -15.89
C ASP A 365 -7.93 -0.16 -16.90
N VAL A 366 -6.85 -0.82 -16.44
CA VAL A 366 -5.85 -1.41 -17.35
C VAL A 366 -6.17 -2.82 -17.82
N THR A 367 -7.15 -3.50 -17.21
CA THR A 367 -7.54 -4.87 -17.56
C THR A 367 -8.96 -4.91 -18.12
N THR A 368 -9.95 -4.64 -17.28
CA THR A 368 -11.37 -4.89 -17.58
C THR A 368 -11.92 -3.90 -18.58
N PHE A 369 -11.57 -2.62 -18.46
CA PHE A 369 -12.05 -1.59 -19.39
C PHE A 369 -11.27 -1.50 -20.70
N HIS A 370 -10.27 -2.36 -20.90
CA HIS A 370 -9.58 -2.54 -22.18
C HIS A 370 -9.89 -3.89 -22.83
N ASP A 371 -10.77 -4.69 -22.22
CA ASP A 371 -11.26 -5.93 -22.84
C ASP A 371 -12.15 -5.59 -24.04
N SER A 372 -11.89 -6.23 -25.19
CA SER A 372 -12.58 -5.92 -26.44
C SER A 372 -14.09 -6.10 -26.36
N GLU A 373 -14.57 -7.05 -25.56
CA GLU A 373 -16.00 -7.31 -25.42
C GLU A 373 -16.66 -6.29 -24.48
N VAL A 374 -15.97 -5.88 -23.42
CA VAL A 374 -16.43 -4.79 -22.55
C VAL A 374 -16.53 -3.48 -23.35
N VAL A 375 -15.53 -3.20 -24.19
CA VAL A 375 -15.52 -2.02 -25.06
C VAL A 375 -16.68 -2.05 -26.05
N ALA A 376 -16.92 -3.18 -26.71
CA ALA A 376 -18.04 -3.33 -27.66
C ALA A 376 -19.41 -3.19 -26.98
N LEU A 377 -19.57 -3.71 -25.76
CA LEU A 377 -20.80 -3.55 -25.00
C LEU A 377 -20.97 -2.12 -24.47
N SER A 378 -19.88 -1.40 -24.19
CA SER A 378 -19.92 -0.07 -23.62
C SER A 378 -20.65 0.96 -24.49
N ASP A 379 -20.70 0.76 -25.81
CA ASP A 379 -21.46 1.60 -26.75
C ASP A 379 -22.98 1.60 -26.49
N GLN A 380 -23.48 0.57 -25.79
CA GLN A 380 -24.90 0.44 -25.44
C GLN A 380 -25.25 1.09 -24.10
N PHE A 381 -24.24 1.55 -23.35
CA PHE A 381 -24.38 2.17 -22.05
C PHE A 381 -23.86 3.61 -22.07
N THR A 382 -24.37 4.44 -21.17
CA THR A 382 -23.69 5.71 -20.87
C THR A 382 -22.66 5.47 -19.78
N MET A 383 -21.38 5.50 -20.16
CA MET A 383 -20.24 5.29 -19.26
C MET A 383 -19.81 6.60 -18.60
N ILE A 384 -20.07 6.75 -17.30
CA ILE A 384 -19.75 7.95 -16.54
C ILE A 384 -18.63 7.65 -15.54
N LYS A 385 -17.61 8.49 -15.51
CA LYS A 385 -16.51 8.36 -14.55
C LYS A 385 -16.45 9.57 -13.61
N ILE A 386 -16.44 9.32 -12.31
CA ILE A 386 -16.43 10.33 -11.25
C ILE A 386 -15.11 10.22 -10.48
N ASP A 387 -14.31 11.28 -10.56
CA ASP A 387 -13.04 11.38 -9.87
C ASP A 387 -13.24 11.83 -8.40
N LEU A 388 -12.83 10.98 -7.47
CA LEU A 388 -12.80 11.20 -6.02
C LEU A 388 -11.36 11.27 -5.47
N THR A 389 -10.37 11.58 -6.32
CA THR A 389 -8.95 11.66 -5.94
C THR A 389 -8.67 12.79 -4.95
N SER A 390 -9.28 13.96 -5.17
CA SER A 390 -9.20 15.12 -4.28
C SER A 390 -10.52 15.33 -3.54
N GLU A 391 -10.59 16.34 -2.66
CA GLU A 391 -11.84 16.74 -2.02
C GLU A 391 -12.97 16.82 -3.05
N ALA A 392 -14.07 16.13 -2.75
CA ALA A 392 -15.20 16.04 -3.64
C ALA A 392 -15.82 17.44 -3.84
N SER A 393 -16.04 17.84 -5.09
CA SER A 393 -16.86 19.02 -5.39
C SER A 393 -18.23 18.85 -4.73
N GLN A 394 -18.93 19.95 -4.42
CA GLN A 394 -20.27 19.87 -3.81
C GLN A 394 -21.24 18.98 -4.59
N THR A 395 -21.06 18.92 -5.92
CA THR A 395 -21.81 18.03 -6.81
C THR A 395 -21.42 16.55 -6.64
N HIS A 396 -20.12 16.23 -6.53
CA HIS A 396 -19.65 14.86 -6.28
C HIS A 396 -20.06 14.39 -4.88
N GLN A 397 -20.03 15.27 -3.88
CA GLN A 397 -20.41 14.96 -2.51
C GLN A 397 -21.91 14.62 -2.41
N ALA A 398 -22.76 15.37 -3.12
CA ALA A 398 -24.18 15.03 -3.24
C ALA A 398 -24.40 13.63 -3.87
N LEU A 399 -23.58 13.23 -4.86
CA LEU A 399 -23.67 11.89 -5.46
C LEU A 399 -23.20 10.79 -4.50
N ILE A 400 -22.11 11.03 -3.76
CA ILE A 400 -21.62 10.12 -2.71
C ILE A 400 -22.72 9.84 -1.69
N ASP A 401 -23.39 10.89 -1.22
CA ASP A 401 -24.48 10.78 -0.24
C ASP A 401 -25.73 10.11 -0.85
N THR A 402 -26.09 10.48 -2.08
CA THR A 402 -27.26 9.92 -2.78
C THR A 402 -27.15 8.41 -2.97
N TYR A 403 -25.95 7.93 -3.32
CA TYR A 403 -25.71 6.51 -3.60
C TYR A 403 -25.08 5.74 -2.42
N ASP A 404 -24.89 6.36 -1.24
CA ASP A 404 -24.25 5.76 -0.06
C ASP A 404 -22.87 5.16 -0.39
N ILE A 405 -22.00 5.95 -1.03
CA ILE A 405 -20.65 5.52 -1.44
C ILE A 405 -19.67 5.64 -0.27
N LYS A 406 -19.13 4.50 0.16
CA LYS A 406 -18.25 4.40 1.34
C LYS A 406 -16.76 4.24 1.00
N GLY A 407 -16.45 4.02 -0.27
CA GLY A 407 -15.10 3.77 -0.73
C GLY A 407 -15.02 3.61 -2.24
N VAL A 408 -13.79 3.47 -2.73
CA VAL A 408 -13.48 3.27 -4.15
C VAL A 408 -12.67 1.97 -4.33
N PRO A 409 -12.83 1.24 -5.45
CA PRO A 409 -13.75 1.52 -6.54
C PRO A 409 -15.19 1.26 -6.09
N THR A 410 -16.13 2.06 -6.56
CA THR A 410 -17.54 1.67 -6.53
C THR A 410 -18.13 1.89 -7.90
N ILE A 411 -18.62 0.83 -8.55
CA ILE A 411 -19.31 0.92 -9.82
C ILE A 411 -20.79 0.67 -9.59
N ILE A 412 -21.59 1.64 -10.03
CA ILE A 412 -23.04 1.60 -9.97
C ILE A 412 -23.61 1.30 -11.34
N PHE A 413 -24.63 0.45 -11.36
CA PHE A 413 -25.38 0.10 -12.56
C PHE A 413 -26.81 0.62 -12.43
N ILE A 414 -27.25 1.39 -13.42
CA ILE A 414 -28.58 1.97 -13.49
C ILE A 414 -29.26 1.42 -14.74
N ASP A 415 -30.47 0.90 -14.59
CA ASP A 415 -31.24 0.38 -15.73
C ASP A 415 -31.83 1.50 -16.60
N ALA A 416 -32.45 1.11 -17.72
CA ALA A 416 -33.10 2.03 -18.65
C ALA A 416 -34.25 2.85 -18.01
N GLN A 417 -34.79 2.40 -16.88
CA GLN A 417 -35.83 3.10 -16.12
C GLN A 417 -35.26 4.13 -15.15
N GLY A 418 -33.93 4.25 -15.06
CA GLY A 418 -33.25 5.16 -14.15
C GLY A 418 -33.19 4.64 -12.71
N VAL A 419 -33.43 3.34 -12.49
CA VAL A 419 -33.38 2.71 -11.17
C VAL A 419 -32.02 2.04 -10.97
N GLU A 420 -31.40 2.31 -9.83
CA GLU A 420 -30.17 1.63 -9.44
C GLU A 420 -30.41 0.13 -9.15
N ARG A 421 -29.67 -0.73 -9.83
CA ARG A 421 -29.58 -2.17 -9.53
C ARG A 421 -28.51 -2.43 -8.47
N ARG A 422 -28.86 -2.27 -7.20
CA ARG A 422 -27.92 -2.40 -6.06
C ARG A 422 -27.26 -3.77 -5.97
N GLU A 423 -27.94 -4.82 -6.41
CA GLU A 423 -27.42 -6.19 -6.51
C GLU A 423 -26.27 -6.33 -7.52
N LEU A 424 -26.22 -5.44 -8.52
CA LEU A 424 -25.16 -5.42 -9.52
C LEU A 424 -23.98 -4.54 -9.12
N ARG A 425 -24.08 -3.75 -8.04
CA ARG A 425 -23.02 -2.85 -7.56
C ARG A 425 -21.70 -3.60 -7.33
N LEU A 426 -20.61 -3.02 -7.81
CA LEU A 426 -19.24 -3.50 -7.59
C LEU A 426 -18.52 -2.58 -6.62
N VAL A 427 -17.77 -3.13 -5.66
CA VAL A 427 -16.99 -2.36 -4.67
C VAL A 427 -15.50 -2.77 -4.60
N ASP A 428 -15.04 -3.58 -5.56
CA ASP A 428 -13.67 -4.08 -5.63
C ASP A 428 -13.31 -4.38 -7.10
N TYR A 429 -12.12 -4.91 -7.35
CA TYR A 429 -11.74 -5.44 -8.65
C TYR A 429 -12.67 -6.58 -9.09
N MET A 430 -12.93 -6.65 -10.40
CA MET A 430 -13.66 -7.74 -11.05
C MET A 430 -13.06 -7.99 -12.43
N SER A 431 -12.99 -9.25 -12.84
CA SER A 431 -12.53 -9.63 -14.18
C SER A 431 -13.53 -9.24 -15.27
N ALA A 432 -13.04 -9.08 -16.50
CA ALA A 432 -13.85 -8.75 -17.67
C ALA A 432 -15.03 -9.70 -17.89
N GLU A 433 -14.81 -11.01 -17.80
CA GLU A 433 -15.86 -12.03 -17.98
C GLU A 433 -17.07 -11.81 -17.04
N ASN A 434 -16.79 -11.56 -15.76
CA ASN A 434 -17.84 -11.31 -14.76
C ASN A 434 -18.49 -9.94 -14.95
N PHE A 435 -17.72 -8.94 -15.39
CA PHE A 435 -18.25 -7.61 -15.70
C PHE A 435 -19.23 -7.66 -16.88
N ILE A 436 -18.89 -8.39 -17.93
CA ILE A 436 -19.74 -8.62 -19.11
C ILE A 436 -21.08 -9.26 -18.73
N GLN A 437 -21.06 -10.26 -17.85
CA GLN A 437 -22.29 -10.89 -17.36
C GLN A 437 -23.23 -9.89 -16.68
N ARG A 438 -22.68 -8.95 -15.90
CA ARG A 438 -23.47 -7.88 -15.27
C ARG A 438 -24.02 -6.90 -16.28
N MET A 439 -23.21 -6.48 -17.26
CA MET A 439 -23.67 -5.61 -18.35
C MET A 439 -24.85 -6.25 -19.09
N ARG A 440 -24.74 -7.52 -19.46
CA ARG A 440 -25.82 -8.25 -20.14
C ARG A 440 -27.09 -8.43 -19.30
N THR A 441 -27.00 -8.36 -17.98
CA THR A 441 -28.17 -8.44 -17.09
C THR A 441 -28.99 -7.14 -17.08
N LEU A 442 -28.42 -6.02 -17.54
CA LEU A 442 -29.06 -4.70 -17.60
C LEU A 442 -29.68 -4.37 -18.96
N MET A 443 -29.44 -5.21 -19.95
CA MET A 443 -29.99 -5.13 -21.31
C MET A 443 -31.28 -5.93 -21.35
#